data_AF-A0A519CR16-F1
#
_entry.id   AF-A0A519CR16-F1
#
_cell.length_a   1.000
_cell.length_b   1.000
_cell.length_c   1.000
_cell.angle_alpha   90.00
_cell.angle_beta   90.00
_cell.angle_gamma   90.00
#
_symmetry.space_group_name_H-M   'P 1'
#
loop_
_entity.id
_entity.type
_entity.pdbx_description
1 polymer ?
#
loop_
_entity_poly.entity_id
_entity_poly.type
_entity_poly.pdbx_seq_one_letter_code
_entity_poly.pdbx_strand_id
1 'polypeptide(L)'
;MVGLFSRMIVATTIRMPKWFVGWVSKRYVAGPNLEGAVNVMKRLQSEGACFTIDVLGEEISSIQEAEYFLSEYVEVVKAISKNNLDANLSIKPTAFGLLIDKDKGMKNIEELVSMALIWKTIE
;
A
#
# COMPACT_ATOMS: atom_id res chain seq x y z
N MET A 1 -23.07 -1.86 18.96
CA MET A 1 -22.16 -1.67 20.11
C MET A 1 -21.33 -2.94 20.24
N VAL A 2 -20.01 -2.89 20.10
CA VAL A 2 -19.17 -4.11 20.11
C VAL A 2 -19.19 -4.75 21.51
N GLY A 3 -19.24 -6.08 21.61
CA GLY A 3 -19.33 -6.80 22.89
C GLY A 3 -18.05 -6.72 23.74
N LEU A 4 -18.16 -6.98 25.05
CA LEU A 4 -17.01 -6.95 25.99
C LEU A 4 -15.90 -7.94 25.58
N PHE A 5 -16.30 -9.12 25.10
CA PHE A 5 -15.39 -10.16 24.61
C PHE A 5 -14.55 -9.68 23.41
N SER A 6 -15.17 -9.03 22.42
CA SER A 6 -14.46 -8.48 21.26
C SER A 6 -13.45 -7.40 21.68
N ARG A 7 -13.80 -6.54 22.66
CA ARG A 7 -12.88 -5.54 23.20
C ARG A 7 -11.67 -6.19 23.87
N MET A 8 -11.87 -7.28 24.62
CA MET A 8 -10.75 -8.02 25.21
C MET A 8 -9.82 -8.59 24.14
N ILE A 9 -10.37 -9.19 23.07
CA ILE A 9 -9.56 -9.72 21.97
C ILE A 9 -8.73 -8.61 21.32
N VAL A 10 -9.34 -7.46 21.00
CA VAL A 10 -8.62 -6.32 20.42
C VAL A 10 -7.55 -5.79 21.38
N ALA A 11 -7.83 -5.71 22.68
CA ALA A 11 -6.82 -5.27 23.66
C ALA A 11 -5.62 -6.22 23.76
N THR A 12 -5.82 -7.53 23.50
CA THR A 12 -4.73 -8.49 23.47
C THR A 12 -3.85 -8.37 22.23
N THR A 13 -4.36 -7.88 21.09
CA THR A 13 -3.57 -7.78 19.85
C THR A 13 -2.37 -6.85 19.97
N ILE A 14 -2.50 -5.78 20.76
CA ILE A 14 -1.43 -4.81 21.03
C ILE A 14 -0.20 -5.49 21.68
N ARG A 15 -0.41 -6.58 22.42
CA ARG A 15 0.64 -7.31 23.17
C ARG A 15 1.16 -8.55 22.43
N MET A 16 0.66 -8.82 21.22
CA MET A 16 1.04 -10.03 20.49
C MET A 16 2.49 -9.91 19.95
N PRO A 17 3.30 -10.98 20.03
CA PRO A 17 4.64 -10.97 19.47
C PRO A 17 4.63 -10.74 17.95
N LYS A 18 5.56 -9.92 17.43
CA LYS A 18 5.67 -9.60 15.99
C LYS A 18 5.78 -10.85 15.10
N TRP A 19 6.47 -11.89 15.57
CA TRP A 19 6.61 -13.15 14.82
C TRP A 19 5.26 -13.87 14.66
N PHE A 20 4.39 -13.80 15.67
CA PHE A 20 3.06 -14.40 15.62
C PHE A 20 2.14 -13.62 14.69
N VAL A 21 2.15 -12.28 14.80
CA VAL A 21 1.39 -11.40 13.89
C VAL A 21 1.81 -11.64 12.44
N GLY A 22 3.12 -11.68 12.19
CA GLY A 22 3.66 -11.98 10.86
C GLY A 22 3.28 -13.38 10.37
N TRP A 23 3.24 -14.39 11.23
CA TRP A 23 2.80 -15.74 10.85
C TRP A 23 1.33 -15.76 10.42
N VAL A 24 0.44 -15.09 11.16
CA VAL A 24 -1.00 -15.02 10.83
C VAL A 24 -1.24 -14.18 9.57
N SER A 25 -0.52 -13.07 9.39
CA SER A 25 -0.74 -12.14 8.27
C SER A 25 -0.21 -12.63 6.93
N LYS A 26 0.73 -13.59 6.91
CA LYS A 26 1.35 -14.14 5.67
C LYS A 26 0.37 -14.63 4.61
N ARG A 27 -0.84 -15.03 4.99
CA ARG A 27 -1.88 -15.45 4.05
C ARG A 27 -2.55 -14.27 3.33
N TYR A 28 -2.50 -13.08 3.92
CA TYR A 28 -3.23 -11.89 3.48
C TYR A 28 -2.33 -10.76 2.99
N VAL A 29 -1.05 -10.77 3.38
CA VAL A 29 -0.07 -9.73 3.03
C VAL A 29 1.04 -10.36 2.19
N ALA A 30 1.31 -9.79 1.01
CA ALA A 30 2.29 -10.33 0.06
C ALA A 30 3.74 -10.31 0.60
N GLY A 31 4.04 -9.37 1.49
CA GLY A 31 5.33 -9.28 2.16
C GLY A 31 5.53 -7.91 2.82
N PRO A 32 6.63 -7.74 3.56
CA PRO A 32 6.97 -6.46 4.20
C PRO A 32 7.65 -5.47 3.24
N ASN A 33 7.99 -5.88 2.01
CA ASN A 33 8.72 -5.07 1.05
C ASN A 33 8.19 -5.26 -0.37
N LEU A 34 8.52 -4.30 -1.24
CA LEU A 34 8.08 -4.26 -2.63
C LEU A 34 8.56 -5.48 -3.43
N GLU A 35 9.78 -5.95 -3.20
CA GLU A 35 10.31 -7.14 -3.87
C GLU A 35 9.45 -8.39 -3.57
N GLY A 36 9.03 -8.57 -2.32
CA GLY A 36 8.11 -9.64 -1.93
C GLY A 36 6.78 -9.56 -2.66
N ALA A 37 6.21 -8.35 -2.77
CA ALA A 37 4.98 -8.13 -3.53
C ALA A 37 5.14 -8.47 -5.02
N VAL A 38 6.25 -8.05 -5.65
CA VAL A 38 6.57 -8.39 -7.04
C VAL A 38 6.70 -9.90 -7.24
N ASN A 39 7.41 -10.59 -6.35
CA ASN A 39 7.58 -12.05 -6.43
C ASN A 39 6.25 -12.80 -6.28
N VAL A 40 5.37 -12.32 -5.40
CA VAL A 40 4.02 -12.89 -5.25
C VAL A 40 3.19 -12.69 -6.51
N MET A 41 3.17 -11.48 -7.09
CA MET A 41 2.44 -11.23 -8.34
C MET A 41 2.96 -12.08 -9.49
N LYS A 42 4.28 -12.18 -9.68
CA LYS A 42 4.87 -13.06 -10.72
C LYS A 42 4.47 -14.52 -10.57
N ARG A 43 4.45 -15.02 -9.33
CA ARG A 43 4.01 -16.40 -9.04
C ARG A 43 2.55 -16.61 -9.40
N LEU A 44 1.68 -15.65 -9.07
CA LEU A 44 0.24 -15.73 -9.29
C LEU A 44 -0.16 -15.37 -10.74
N GLN A 45 0.72 -14.72 -11.50
CA GLN A 45 0.44 -14.32 -12.89
C GLN A 45 0.22 -15.54 -13.78
N SER A 46 0.93 -16.65 -13.52
CA SER A 46 0.72 -17.92 -14.23
C SER A 46 -0.66 -18.54 -13.98
N GLU A 47 -1.39 -18.08 -12.96
CA GLU A 47 -2.75 -18.51 -12.64
C GLU A 47 -3.82 -17.64 -13.33
N GLY A 48 -3.41 -16.65 -14.15
CA GLY A 48 -4.34 -15.76 -14.85
C GLY A 48 -4.99 -14.71 -13.96
N ALA A 49 -4.39 -14.41 -12.80
CA ALA A 49 -4.89 -13.41 -11.86
C ALA A 49 -4.59 -11.98 -12.33
N CYS A 50 -5.53 -11.06 -12.08
CA CYS A 50 -5.30 -9.62 -12.15
C CYS A 50 -4.91 -9.08 -10.77
N PHE A 51 -4.05 -8.06 -10.71
CA PHE A 51 -3.52 -7.56 -9.44
C PHE A 51 -4.01 -6.16 -9.10
N THR A 52 -4.13 -5.91 -7.80
CA THR A 52 -4.20 -4.56 -7.23
C THR A 52 -3.26 -4.55 -6.04
N ILE A 53 -2.29 -3.63 -6.06
CA ILE A 53 -1.32 -3.45 -4.99
C ILE A 53 -1.81 -2.35 -4.06
N ASP A 54 -1.74 -2.61 -2.76
CA ASP A 54 -2.04 -1.64 -1.71
C ASP A 54 -0.80 -1.47 -0.82
N VAL A 55 -0.35 -0.22 -0.67
CA VAL A 55 0.72 0.11 0.28
C VAL A 55 0.07 0.26 1.65
N LEU A 56 0.50 -0.58 2.60
CA LEU A 56 -0.04 -0.57 3.95
C LEU A 56 0.63 0.51 4.80
N GLY A 57 -0.20 1.30 5.49
CA GLY A 57 0.20 2.49 6.23
C GLY A 57 -0.58 3.71 5.75
N GLU A 58 -1.23 4.42 6.67
CA GLU A 58 -2.02 5.61 6.34
C GLU A 58 -2.14 6.63 7.48
N GLU A 59 -1.70 6.28 8.69
CA GLU A 59 -1.69 7.19 9.83
C GLU A 59 -0.50 8.14 9.73
N ILE A 60 -0.67 9.18 8.92
CA ILE A 60 0.27 10.30 8.88
C ILE A 60 -0.12 11.39 9.87
N SER A 61 0.87 12.00 10.51
CA SER A 61 0.72 13.13 11.42
C SER A 61 1.41 14.41 10.91
N SER A 62 2.15 14.32 9.80
CA SER A 62 2.87 15.44 9.20
C SER A 62 2.86 15.39 7.67
N ILE A 63 3.13 16.53 7.03
CA ILE A 63 3.23 16.59 5.56
C ILE A 63 4.50 15.90 5.04
N GLN A 64 5.56 15.83 5.86
CA GLN A 64 6.79 15.11 5.53
C GLN A 64 6.53 13.60 5.41
N GLU A 65 5.66 13.05 6.27
CA GLU A 65 5.23 11.65 6.15
C GLU A 65 4.40 11.42 4.88
N ALA A 66 3.60 12.41 4.44
CA ALA A 66 2.90 12.31 3.16
C ALA A 66 3.86 12.23 1.96
N GLU A 67 4.96 12.99 2.00
CA GLU A 67 6.01 12.94 0.97
C GLU A 67 6.75 11.60 0.98
N TYR A 68 6.97 11.02 2.17
CA TYR A 68 7.48 9.65 2.30
C TYR A 68 6.54 8.63 1.65
N PHE A 69 5.24 8.65 1.97
CA PHE A 69 4.27 7.75 1.35
C PHE A 69 4.21 7.93 -0.17
N LEU A 70 4.19 9.18 -0.67
CA LEU A 70 4.25 9.46 -2.11
C LEU A 70 5.46 8.75 -2.75
N SER A 71 6.64 8.80 -2.12
CA SER A 71 7.82 8.11 -2.64
C SER A 71 7.65 6.58 -2.69
N GLU A 72 7.03 5.98 -1.67
CA GLU A 72 6.73 4.54 -1.66
C GLU A 72 5.77 4.16 -2.80
N TYR A 73 4.69 4.94 -2.98
CA TYR A 73 3.75 4.74 -4.10
C TYR A 73 4.42 4.86 -5.47
N VAL A 74 5.32 5.83 -5.64
CA VAL A 74 6.11 6.01 -6.87
C VAL A 74 6.99 4.79 -7.15
N GLU A 75 7.65 4.23 -6.13
CA GLU A 75 8.45 3.01 -6.29
C GLU A 75 7.58 1.81 -6.70
N VAL A 76 6.34 1.71 -6.19
CA VAL A 76 5.40 0.68 -6.65
C VAL A 76 5.08 0.83 -8.14
N VAL A 77 4.75 2.05 -8.60
CA VAL A 77 4.48 2.30 -10.03
C VAL A 77 5.67 1.91 -10.90
N LYS A 78 6.89 2.30 -10.51
CA LYS A 78 8.11 1.92 -11.21
C LYS A 78 8.30 0.40 -11.24
N ALA A 79 8.04 -0.29 -10.14
CA ALA A 79 8.19 -1.74 -10.07
C ALA A 79 7.15 -2.47 -10.93
N ILE A 80 5.90 -1.98 -11.00
CA ILE A 80 4.87 -2.52 -11.91
C ILE A 80 5.36 -2.42 -13.35
N SER A 81 5.75 -1.22 -13.80
CA SER A 81 6.21 -0.98 -15.18
C SER A 81 7.49 -1.77 -15.50
N LYS A 82 8.51 -1.70 -14.64
CA LYS A 82 9.79 -2.40 -14.83
C LYS A 82 9.63 -3.93 -14.98
N ASN A 83 8.62 -4.51 -14.34
CA ASN A 83 8.37 -5.94 -14.38
C ASN A 83 7.27 -6.34 -15.37
N ASN A 84 6.70 -5.39 -16.13
CA ASN A 84 5.59 -5.60 -17.05
C ASN A 84 4.42 -6.38 -16.40
N LEU A 85 3.99 -5.90 -15.22
CA LEU A 85 2.90 -6.52 -14.46
C LEU A 85 1.57 -5.84 -14.79
N ASP A 86 0.54 -6.65 -15.09
CA ASP A 86 -0.84 -6.17 -15.18
C ASP A 86 -1.43 -5.96 -13.78
N ALA A 87 -1.12 -4.80 -13.19
CA ALA A 87 -1.45 -4.47 -11.82
C ALA A 87 -2.00 -3.04 -11.69
N ASN A 88 -3.03 -2.89 -10.88
CA ASN A 88 -3.54 -1.59 -10.44
C ASN A 88 -2.88 -1.17 -9.12
N LEU A 89 -2.91 0.13 -8.82
CA LEU A 89 -2.44 0.69 -7.55
C LEU A 89 -3.65 1.29 -6.80
N SER A 90 -3.91 0.80 -5.60
CA SER A 90 -4.87 1.39 -4.67
C SER A 90 -4.21 2.55 -3.93
N ILE A 91 -4.87 3.70 -3.83
CA ILE A 91 -4.35 4.88 -3.11
C ILE A 91 -5.27 5.27 -1.96
N LYS A 92 -4.69 5.75 -0.86
CA LYS A 92 -5.42 6.30 0.29
C LYS A 92 -5.18 7.80 0.40
N PRO A 93 -6.15 8.67 0.10
CA PRO A 93 -5.92 10.12 0.08
C PRO A 93 -5.39 10.70 1.39
N THR A 94 -5.74 10.08 2.53
CA THR A 94 -5.21 10.44 3.85
C THR A 94 -3.70 10.29 3.92
N ALA A 95 -3.11 9.24 3.33
CA ALA A 95 -1.66 9.03 3.27
C ALA A 95 -0.93 10.09 2.44
N PHE A 96 -1.64 10.85 1.60
CA PHE A 96 -1.06 11.94 0.80
C PHE A 96 -1.16 13.31 1.48
N GLY A 97 -1.73 13.41 2.68
CA GLY A 97 -1.86 14.69 3.38
C GLY A 97 -3.25 15.31 3.31
N LEU A 98 -4.25 14.65 2.70
CA LEU A 98 -5.56 15.28 2.43
C LEU A 98 -6.25 15.83 3.69
N LEU A 99 -6.04 15.22 4.86
CA LEU A 99 -6.61 15.68 6.14
C LEU A 99 -5.73 16.71 6.87
N ILE A 100 -4.47 16.89 6.46
CA ILE A 100 -3.52 17.82 7.08
C ILE A 100 -3.51 19.13 6.28
N ASP A 101 -3.26 19.03 4.97
CA ASP A 101 -3.27 20.12 4.01
C ASP A 101 -3.92 19.60 2.73
N LYS A 102 -5.14 20.06 2.48
CA LYS A 102 -5.97 19.57 1.37
C LYS A 102 -5.33 19.88 0.01
N ASP A 103 -4.74 21.07 -0.14
CA ASP A 103 -4.22 21.53 -1.43
C ASP A 103 -2.91 20.80 -1.76
N LYS A 104 -2.01 20.70 -0.78
CA LYS A 104 -0.78 19.92 -0.93
C LYS A 104 -1.09 18.42 -1.10
N GLY A 105 -2.08 17.91 -0.37
CA GLY A 105 -2.51 16.52 -0.51
C GLY A 105 -3.09 16.20 -1.88
N MET A 106 -3.88 17.12 -2.45
CA MET A 106 -4.37 16.96 -3.82
C MET A 106 -3.24 17.03 -4.85
N LYS A 107 -2.31 17.96 -4.68
CA LYS A 107 -1.13 18.07 -5.54
C LYS A 107 -0.31 16.77 -5.55
N ASN A 108 -0.11 16.14 -4.40
CA ASN A 108 0.61 14.87 -4.28
C ASN A 108 -0.12 13.73 -5.04
N ILE A 109 -1.45 13.69 -4.97
CA ILE A 109 -2.27 12.71 -5.71
C ILE A 109 -2.17 12.95 -7.21
N GLU A 110 -2.30 14.21 -7.66
CA GLU A 110 -2.17 14.60 -9.07
C GLU A 110 -0.80 14.24 -9.64
N GLU A 111 0.27 14.46 -8.86
CA GLU A 111 1.64 14.07 -9.22
C GLU A 111 1.77 12.56 -9.44
N LEU A 112 1.27 11.75 -8.50
CA LEU A 112 1.29 10.29 -8.62
C LEU A 112 0.51 9.79 -9.84
N VAL A 113 -0.69 10.33 -10.07
CA VAL A 113 -1.53 9.94 -11.22
C VAL A 113 -0.86 10.33 -12.54
N SER A 114 -0.27 11.53 -12.61
CA SER A 114 0.45 12.00 -13.79
C SER A 114 1.63 11.08 -14.12
N MET A 115 2.40 10.66 -13.10
CA MET A 115 3.46 9.68 -13.29
C MET A 115 2.90 8.37 -13.84
N ALA A 116 1.89 7.78 -13.19
CA ALA A 116 1.31 6.50 -13.61
C ALA A 116 0.78 6.50 -15.06
N LEU A 117 0.20 7.61 -15.52
CA LEU A 117 -0.25 7.77 -16.91
C LEU A 117 0.90 7.78 -17.92
N ILE A 118 2.01 8.48 -17.60
CA ILE A 118 3.19 8.53 -18.46
C ILE A 118 3.74 7.12 -18.69
N TRP A 119 3.85 6.30 -17.63
CA TRP A 119 4.37 4.93 -17.74
C TRP A 119 3.49 4.03 -18.60
N LYS A 120 2.16 4.20 -18.56
CA LYS A 120 1.22 3.45 -19.41
C LYS A 120 1.26 3.87 -20.89
N THR A 121 1.82 5.04 -21.20
CA THR A 121 1.88 5.61 -22.56
C THR A 121 3.20 5.29 -23.27
N ILE A 122 4.22 4.83 -22.55
CA ILE A 122 5.57 4.53 -23.10
C ILE A 122 5.67 3.08 -23.64
N GLU A 123 4.61 2.28 -23.47
CA GLU A 123 4.43 0.95 -24.11
C GLU A 123 3.51 1.03 -25.34
#